data_AF-A0A839V426-F1
#
_entry.id   AF-A0A839V426-F1
#
_cell.length_a   1.000
_cell.length_b   1.000
_cell.length_c   1.000
_cell.angle_alpha   90.00
_cell.angle_beta   90.00
_cell.angle_gamma   90.00
#
_symmetry.space_group_name_H-M   'P 1'
#
loop_
_entity.id
_entity.type
_entity.pdbx_description
1 polymer ?
#
loop_
_entity_poly.entity_id
_entity_poly.type
_entity_poly.pdbx_seq_one_letter_code
_entity_poly.pdbx_strand_id
1 'polypeptide(L)'
;MQHILEAVRREATDIEKEAMIAADAHFLAGWRWGKVHLMLGIPSTILAAVAGVSAFSELPAPLTAGVAMLVAALSALSTFLSPGDRAGAHRAASTTFSDIRRAASLLRDVDLPLVKEGDEAAARDLAGYLKELAQRITEAEQHAPPISATAKLKAEKRYRQQHMTGEEA
;
A
#
# COMPACT_ATOMS: atom_id res chain seq x y z
N MET A 1 -36.36 -4.93 9.54
CA MET A 1 -35.31 -4.09 10.16
C MET A 1 -34.05 -4.89 10.47
N GLN A 2 -34.13 -5.91 11.34
CA GLN A 2 -32.98 -6.75 11.73
C GLN A 2 -32.17 -7.29 10.53
N HIS A 3 -32.85 -7.74 9.47
CA HIS A 3 -32.19 -8.21 8.24
C HIS A 3 -31.37 -7.13 7.51
N ILE A 4 -31.76 -5.85 7.59
CA ILE A 4 -31.03 -4.75 6.94
C ILE A 4 -29.76 -4.44 7.74
N LEU A 5 -29.86 -4.34 9.06
CA LEU A 5 -28.71 -4.08 9.93
C LEU A 5 -27.68 -5.22 9.85
N GLU A 6 -28.14 -6.47 9.74
CA GLU A 6 -27.25 -7.62 9.54
C GLU A 6 -26.58 -7.60 8.16
N ALA A 7 -27.30 -7.20 7.11
CA ALA A 7 -26.71 -7.00 5.79
C ALA A 7 -25.63 -5.89 5.81
N VAL A 8 -25.89 -4.78 6.50
CA VAL A 8 -24.91 -3.68 6.68
C VAL A 8 -23.69 -4.18 7.46
N ARG A 9 -23.88 -4.93 8.56
CA ARG A 9 -22.79 -5.52 9.34
C ARG A 9 -21.89 -6.40 8.48
N ARG A 10 -22.51 -7.30 7.72
CA ARG A 10 -21.80 -8.26 6.86
C ARG A 10 -20.99 -7.52 5.81
N GLU A 11 -21.63 -6.61 5.09
CA GLU A 11 -20.98 -5.87 4.01
C GLU A 11 -19.87 -4.95 4.54
N ALA A 12 -20.06 -4.29 5.69
CA ALA A 12 -19.00 -3.51 6.33
C ALA A 12 -17.79 -4.38 6.70
N THR A 13 -18.02 -5.62 7.14
CA THR A 13 -16.95 -6.59 7.46
C THR A 13 -16.20 -7.04 6.20
N ASP A 14 -16.93 -7.27 5.10
CA ASP A 14 -16.33 -7.65 3.82
C ASP A 14 -15.47 -6.50 3.24
N ILE A 15 -15.98 -5.27 3.29
CA ILE A 15 -15.25 -4.04 2.90
C ILE A 15 -14.00 -3.85 3.78
N GLU A 16 -14.11 -3.99 5.11
CA GLU A 16 -12.97 -3.84 6.01
C GLU A 16 -11.86 -4.85 5.67
N LYS A 17 -12.24 -6.11 5.45
CA LYS A 17 -11.31 -7.19 5.11
C LYS A 17 -10.61 -6.92 3.78
N GLU A 18 -11.38 -6.58 2.74
CA GLU A 18 -10.83 -6.28 1.42
C GLU A 18 -9.86 -5.09 1.47
N ALA A 19 -10.28 -3.99 2.07
CA ALA A 19 -9.47 -2.80 2.23
C ALA A 19 -8.18 -3.09 3.03
N MET A 20 -8.26 -3.89 4.09
CA MET A 20 -7.07 -4.28 4.85
C MET A 20 -6.08 -5.10 4.01
N ILE A 21 -6.55 -6.10 3.28
CA ILE A 21 -5.68 -6.95 2.44
C ILE A 21 -5.00 -6.09 1.35
N ALA A 22 -5.77 -5.20 0.71
CA ALA A 22 -5.24 -4.26 -0.27
C ALA A 22 -4.19 -3.32 0.35
N ALA A 23 -4.49 -2.73 1.50
CA ALA A 23 -3.57 -1.85 2.22
C ALA A 23 -2.23 -2.53 2.54
N ASP A 24 -2.26 -3.75 3.06
CA ASP A 24 -1.08 -4.53 3.42
C ASP A 24 -0.25 -4.94 2.19
N ALA A 25 -0.93 -5.32 1.11
CA ALA A 25 -0.27 -5.70 -0.13
C ALA A 25 0.44 -4.49 -0.77
N HIS A 26 -0.21 -3.33 -0.79
CA HIS A 26 0.40 -2.08 -1.21
C HIS A 26 1.55 -1.64 -0.31
N PHE A 27 1.42 -1.78 1.01
CA PHE A 27 2.52 -1.49 1.95
C PHE A 27 3.77 -2.33 1.64
N LEU A 28 3.59 -3.64 1.43
CA LEU A 28 4.68 -4.56 1.09
C LEU A 28 5.33 -4.23 -0.26
N ALA A 29 4.52 -3.90 -1.26
CA ALA A 29 5.01 -3.50 -2.57
C ALA A 29 5.79 -2.17 -2.50
N GLY A 30 5.26 -1.17 -1.79
CA GLY A 30 5.92 0.11 -1.58
C GLY A 30 7.23 -0.02 -0.80
N TRP A 31 7.27 -0.89 0.20
CA TRP A 31 8.50 -1.21 0.93
C TRP A 31 9.55 -1.85 0.04
N ARG A 32 9.16 -2.79 -0.85
CA ARG A 32 10.07 -3.42 -1.81
C ARG A 32 10.66 -2.40 -2.77
N TRP A 33 9.83 -1.52 -3.35
CA TRP A 33 10.32 -0.46 -4.24
C TRP A 33 11.20 0.56 -3.51
N GLY A 34 10.89 0.88 -2.25
CA GLY A 34 11.74 1.72 -1.40
C GLY A 34 13.14 1.11 -1.21
N LYS A 35 13.24 -0.22 -1.03
CA LYS A 35 14.53 -0.91 -1.00
C LYS A 35 15.28 -0.81 -2.32
N VAL A 36 14.59 -1.01 -3.45
CA VAL A 36 15.22 -0.88 -4.78
C VAL A 36 15.77 0.54 -4.97
N HIS A 37 15.01 1.56 -4.57
CA HIS A 37 15.46 2.96 -4.64
C HIS A 37 16.76 3.18 -3.87
N LEU A 38 16.85 2.71 -2.62
CA LEU A 38 18.07 2.83 -1.82
C LEU A 38 19.22 1.98 -2.35
N MET A 39 18.94 0.77 -2.84
CA MET A 39 19.95 -0.13 -3.41
C MET A 39 20.58 0.42 -4.69
N LEU A 40 19.87 1.25 -5.47
CA LEU A 40 20.42 1.91 -6.65
C LEU A 40 21.05 3.27 -6.29
N GLY A 41 20.35 4.05 -5.47
CA GLY A 41 20.75 5.41 -5.13
C GLY A 41 22.02 5.48 -4.29
N ILE A 42 22.17 4.62 -3.28
CA ILE A 42 23.34 4.66 -2.38
C ILE A 42 24.63 4.34 -3.15
N PRO A 43 24.75 3.21 -3.90
CA PRO A 43 25.96 2.93 -4.67
C PRO A 43 26.22 3.97 -5.75
N SER A 44 25.18 4.45 -6.44
CA SER A 44 25.33 5.50 -7.46
C SER A 44 25.91 6.78 -6.86
N THR A 45 25.42 7.20 -5.69
CA THR A 45 25.91 8.40 -4.99
C THR A 45 27.37 8.24 -4.55
N ILE A 46 27.72 7.09 -3.98
CA ILE A 46 29.11 6.81 -3.55
C ILE A 46 30.05 6.80 -4.75
N LEU A 47 29.69 6.08 -5.82
CA LEU A 47 30.51 6.00 -7.03
C LEU A 47 30.63 7.34 -7.74
N ALA A 48 29.57 8.15 -7.76
CA ALA A 48 29.62 9.51 -8.31
C ALA A 48 30.58 10.41 -7.50
N ALA A 49 30.59 10.28 -6.17
CA ALA A 49 31.56 10.96 -5.32
C ALA A 49 33.00 10.52 -5.62
N VAL A 50 33.25 9.22 -5.74
CA VAL A 50 34.58 8.67 -6.12
C VAL A 50 35.00 9.16 -7.51
N ALA A 51 34.10 9.16 -8.49
CA ALA A 51 34.36 9.68 -9.82
C ALA A 51 34.67 11.19 -9.78
N GLY A 52 33.96 11.96 -8.97
CA GLY A 52 34.23 13.38 -8.77
C GLY A 52 35.62 13.65 -8.19
N VAL A 53 36.03 12.89 -7.17
CA VAL A 53 37.38 12.98 -6.59
C VAL A 53 38.44 12.49 -7.59
N SER A 54 38.11 11.46 -8.39
CA SER A 54 39.04 10.90 -9.37
C SER A 54 39.51 11.91 -10.41
N ALA A 55 38.69 12.93 -10.71
CA ALA A 55 39.04 14.00 -11.63
C ALA A 55 40.25 14.84 -11.17
N PHE A 56 40.58 14.79 -9.87
CA PHE A 56 41.69 15.52 -9.26
C PHE A 56 42.85 14.59 -8.84
N SER A 57 42.78 13.30 -9.15
CA SER A 57 43.76 12.29 -8.73
C SER A 57 44.26 11.44 -9.89
N GLU A 58 45.48 10.91 -9.80
CA GLU A 58 46.06 10.03 -10.82
C GLU A 58 45.54 8.58 -10.72
N LEU A 59 44.22 8.39 -10.80
CA LEU A 59 43.64 7.05 -10.86
C LEU A 59 43.88 6.40 -12.24
N PRO A 60 44.10 5.07 -12.29
CA PRO A 60 44.25 4.37 -13.57
C PRO A 60 43.02 4.54 -14.47
N ALA A 61 43.24 4.89 -15.74
CA ALA A 61 42.15 5.13 -16.70
C ALA A 61 41.11 3.98 -16.80
N PRO A 62 41.48 2.69 -16.77
CA PRO A 62 40.50 1.60 -16.79
C PRO A 62 39.57 1.60 -15.58
N LEU A 63 40.08 1.97 -14.40
CA LEU A 63 39.30 2.05 -13.17
C LEU A 63 38.28 3.19 -13.25
N THR A 64 38.72 4.38 -13.68
CA THR A 64 37.85 5.55 -13.86
C THR A 64 36.74 5.27 -14.89
N ALA A 65 37.09 4.65 -16.02
CA ALA A 65 36.11 4.25 -17.04
C ALA A 65 35.08 3.24 -16.51
N GLY A 66 35.52 2.24 -15.75
CA GLY A 66 34.63 1.25 -15.13
C GLY A 66 33.66 1.88 -14.13
N VAL A 67 34.14 2.78 -13.27
CA VAL A 67 33.29 3.52 -12.31
C VAL A 67 32.27 4.39 -13.05
N ALA A 68 32.68 5.12 -14.08
CA ALA A 68 31.79 5.96 -14.88
C ALA A 68 30.67 5.13 -15.55
N MET A 69 31.01 3.98 -16.13
CA MET A 69 30.02 3.07 -16.74
C MET A 69 29.02 2.52 -15.71
N LEU A 70 29.49 2.15 -14.51
CA LEU A 70 28.62 1.66 -13.44
C LEU A 70 27.68 2.76 -12.93
N VAL A 71 28.18 3.99 -12.74
CA VAL A 71 27.33 5.14 -12.36
C VAL A 71 26.27 5.36 -13.43
N ALA A 72 26.65 5.41 -14.71
CA ALA A 72 25.72 5.62 -15.81
C ALA A 72 24.64 4.52 -15.87
N ALA A 73 25.02 3.25 -15.68
CA ALA A 73 24.07 2.13 -15.66
C ALA A 73 23.08 2.22 -14.48
N LEU A 74 23.57 2.54 -13.27
CA LEU A 74 22.72 2.70 -12.10
C LEU A 74 21.77 3.89 -12.24
N SER A 75 22.25 5.02 -12.77
CA SER A 75 21.44 6.20 -13.04
C SER A 75 20.36 5.90 -14.08
N ALA A 76 20.72 5.25 -15.20
CA ALA A 76 19.75 4.83 -16.22
C ALA A 76 18.68 3.89 -15.64
N LEU A 77 19.08 2.93 -14.81
CA LEU A 77 18.15 2.01 -14.15
C LEU A 77 17.24 2.73 -13.16
N SER A 78 17.75 3.71 -12.40
CA SER A 78 16.96 4.52 -11.48
C SER A 78 15.91 5.35 -12.23
N THR A 79 16.28 5.98 -13.35
CA THR A 79 15.34 6.73 -14.19
C THR A 79 14.29 5.80 -14.82
N PHE A 80 14.72 4.69 -15.43
CA PHE A 80 13.82 3.77 -16.13
C PHE A 80 12.84 3.07 -15.19
N LEU A 81 13.31 2.59 -14.03
CA LEU A 81 12.44 1.93 -13.06
C LEU A 81 11.62 2.91 -12.22
N SER A 82 12.11 4.15 -12.04
CA SER A 82 11.50 5.16 -11.16
C SER A 82 11.06 4.58 -9.81
N PRO A 83 11.97 3.90 -9.05
CA PRO A 83 11.60 3.12 -7.89
C PRO A 83 11.05 3.98 -6.73
N GLY A 84 11.45 5.26 -6.66
CA GLY A 84 10.93 6.23 -5.71
C GLY A 84 9.44 6.52 -5.95
N ASP A 85 9.07 6.83 -7.19
CA ASP A 85 7.69 7.12 -7.57
C ASP A 85 6.78 5.91 -7.38
N ARG A 86 7.25 4.71 -7.76
CA ARG A 86 6.53 3.46 -7.51
C ARG A 86 6.31 3.21 -6.02
N ALA A 87 7.35 3.43 -5.20
CA ALA A 87 7.22 3.30 -3.75
C ALA A 87 6.20 4.30 -3.19
N GLY A 88 6.23 5.56 -3.65
CA GLY A 88 5.27 6.60 -3.30
C GLY A 88 3.84 6.24 -3.67
N ALA A 89 3.60 5.82 -4.91
CA ALA A 89 2.28 5.41 -5.40
C ALA A 89 1.69 4.24 -4.59
N HIS A 90 2.49 3.22 -4.29
CA HIS A 90 2.03 2.12 -3.44
C HIS A 90 1.76 2.57 -1.99
N ARG A 91 2.56 3.48 -1.41
CA ARG A 91 2.29 4.02 -0.05
C ARG A 91 1.02 4.86 -0.01
N ALA A 92 0.77 5.67 -1.04
CA ALA A 92 -0.45 6.45 -1.17
C ALA A 92 -1.68 5.52 -1.21
N ALA A 93 -1.67 4.51 -2.09
CA ALA A 93 -2.74 3.51 -2.15
C ALA A 93 -2.92 2.77 -0.81
N SER A 94 -1.84 2.35 -0.16
CA SER A 94 -1.88 1.72 1.17
C SER A 94 -2.57 2.60 2.22
N THR A 95 -2.31 3.91 2.20
CA THR A 95 -2.95 4.88 3.10
C THR A 95 -4.44 4.98 2.80
N THR A 96 -4.81 5.16 1.52
CA THR A 96 -6.21 5.25 1.10
C THR A 96 -7.03 4.02 1.54
N PHE A 97 -6.50 2.81 1.32
CA PHE A 97 -7.18 1.59 1.75
C PHE A 97 -7.22 1.44 3.28
N SER A 98 -6.19 1.91 4.00
CA SER A 98 -6.21 1.92 5.47
C SER A 98 -7.30 2.86 6.01
N ASP A 99 -7.54 3.99 5.36
CA ASP A 99 -8.59 4.93 5.75
C ASP A 99 -9.99 4.35 5.48
N ILE A 100 -10.18 3.65 4.36
CA ILE A 100 -11.43 2.93 4.06
C ILE A 100 -11.68 1.83 5.10
N ARG A 101 -10.68 1.00 5.39
CA ARG A 101 -10.75 -0.03 6.43
C ARG A 101 -11.18 0.57 7.78
N ARG A 102 -10.56 1.68 8.19
CA ARG A 102 -10.89 2.35 9.44
C ARG A 102 -12.33 2.85 9.46
N ALA A 103 -12.80 3.44 8.36
CA ALA A 103 -14.18 3.89 8.23
C ALA A 103 -15.19 2.72 8.30
N ALA A 104 -14.88 1.58 7.68
CA ALA A 104 -15.71 0.37 7.75
C ALA A 104 -15.76 -0.24 9.16
N SER A 105 -14.63 -0.29 9.87
CA SER A 105 -14.61 -0.72 11.28
C SER A 105 -15.39 0.24 12.18
N LEU A 106 -15.26 1.56 12.02
CA LEU A 106 -16.07 2.54 12.76
C LEU A 106 -17.57 2.35 12.50
N LEU A 107 -17.95 2.15 11.23
CA LEU A 107 -19.33 1.86 10.85
C LEU A 107 -19.87 0.61 11.57
N ARG A 108 -19.10 -0.48 11.59
CA ARG A 108 -19.51 -1.76 12.19
C ARG A 108 -19.53 -1.73 13.71
N ASP A 109 -18.49 -1.16 14.32
CA ASP A 109 -18.20 -1.30 15.74
C ASP A 109 -18.77 -0.14 16.57
N VAL A 110 -19.02 1.02 15.96
CA VAL A 110 -19.49 2.23 16.64
C VAL A 110 -20.84 2.68 16.11
N ASP A 111 -20.99 2.92 14.81
CA ASP A 111 -22.22 3.53 14.27
C ASP A 111 -23.40 2.55 14.26
N LEU A 112 -23.17 1.31 13.82
CA LEU A 112 -24.21 0.30 13.71
C LEU A 112 -24.87 -0.05 15.06
N PRO A 113 -24.12 -0.26 16.18
CA PRO A 113 -24.73 -0.51 17.49
C PRO A 113 -25.57 0.66 18.05
N LEU A 114 -25.42 1.89 17.53
CA LEU A 114 -26.18 3.05 17.99
C LEU A 114 -27.58 3.14 17.37
N VAL A 115 -27.86 2.36 16.33
CA VAL A 115 -29.17 2.37 15.66
C VAL A 115 -30.22 1.70 16.54
N LYS A 116 -31.25 2.45 16.89
CA LYS A 116 -32.39 1.94 17.66
C LYS A 116 -33.27 1.04 16.80
N GLU A 117 -33.85 0.03 17.41
CA GLU A 117 -34.80 -0.85 16.73
C GLU A 117 -36.01 -0.03 16.24
N GLY A 118 -36.34 -0.18 14.95
CA GLY A 118 -37.41 0.58 14.30
C GLY A 118 -36.98 1.90 13.63
N ASP A 119 -35.73 2.34 13.79
CA ASP A 119 -35.23 3.57 13.16
C ASP A 119 -34.83 3.34 11.68
N GLU A 120 -35.82 3.42 10.80
CA GLU A 120 -35.62 3.24 9.35
C GLU A 120 -34.73 4.30 8.72
N ALA A 121 -34.75 5.53 9.26
CA ALA A 121 -33.96 6.63 8.72
C ALA A 121 -32.47 6.37 8.97
N ALA A 122 -32.10 6.07 10.21
CA ALA A 122 -30.72 5.73 10.57
C ALA A 122 -30.22 4.49 9.80
N ALA A 123 -31.06 3.45 9.66
CA ALA A 123 -30.69 2.26 8.88
C ALA A 123 -30.42 2.57 7.40
N ARG A 124 -31.18 3.49 6.79
CA ARG A 124 -30.98 3.94 5.41
C ARG A 124 -29.71 4.79 5.28
N ASP A 125 -29.43 5.65 6.25
CA ASP A 125 -28.22 6.49 6.26
C ASP A 125 -26.95 5.63 6.33
N LEU A 126 -26.92 4.60 7.19
CA LEU A 126 -25.79 3.66 7.23
C LEU A 126 -25.63 2.88 5.92
N ALA A 127 -26.74 2.46 5.30
CA ALA A 127 -26.69 1.81 4.00
C ALA A 127 -26.19 2.76 2.90
N GLY A 128 -26.49 4.06 2.99
CA GLY A 128 -25.94 5.10 2.13
C GLY A 128 -24.44 5.27 2.29
N TYR A 129 -23.97 5.38 3.54
CA TYR A 129 -22.55 5.49 3.85
C TYR A 129 -21.76 4.26 3.42
N LEU A 130 -22.35 3.07 3.54
CA LEU A 130 -21.72 1.84 3.06
C LEU A 130 -21.53 1.83 1.53
N LYS A 131 -22.48 2.35 0.76
CA LYS A 131 -22.33 2.52 -0.69
C LYS A 131 -21.21 3.51 -1.03
N GLU A 132 -21.06 4.57 -0.24
CA GLU A 132 -19.95 5.51 -0.38
C GLU A 132 -18.60 4.83 -0.13
N LEU A 133 -18.50 3.96 0.89
CA LEU A 133 -17.28 3.18 1.12
C LEU A 133 -16.97 2.22 -0.03
N ALA A 134 -17.97 1.54 -0.59
CA ALA A 134 -17.80 0.68 -1.75
C ALA A 134 -17.35 1.46 -3.00
N GLN A 135 -17.90 2.66 -3.21
CA GLN A 135 -17.44 3.55 -4.28
C GLN A 135 -15.99 3.98 -4.06
N ARG A 136 -15.61 4.34 -2.84
CA ARG A 136 -14.22 4.70 -2.50
C ARG A 136 -13.23 3.56 -2.74
N ILE A 137 -13.63 2.30 -2.53
CA ILE A 137 -12.81 1.13 -2.91
C ILE A 137 -12.59 1.14 -4.43
N THR A 138 -13.67 1.24 -5.20
CA THR A 138 -13.60 1.23 -6.67
C THR A 138 -12.70 2.36 -7.19
N GLU A 139 -12.85 3.57 -6.65
CA GLU A 139 -12.01 4.73 -6.99
C GLU A 139 -10.54 4.50 -6.59
N ALA A 140 -10.28 3.92 -5.41
CA ALA A 140 -8.94 3.61 -4.97
C ALA A 140 -8.27 2.57 -5.89
N GLU A 141 -8.99 1.54 -6.31
CA GLU A 141 -8.50 0.51 -7.23
C GLU A 141 -8.16 1.08 -8.62
N GLN A 142 -8.98 2.01 -9.14
CA GLN A 142 -8.73 2.65 -10.44
C GLN A 142 -7.39 3.41 -10.48
N HIS A 143 -6.98 4.00 -9.36
CA HIS A 143 -5.74 4.80 -9.26
C HIS A 143 -4.56 4.01 -8.69
N ALA A 144 -4.82 2.82 -8.15
CA ALA A 144 -3.80 2.00 -7.52
C ALA A 144 -2.84 1.38 -8.56
N PRO A 145 -1.52 1.42 -8.32
CA PRO A 145 -0.58 0.67 -9.15
C PRO A 145 -0.81 -0.84 -9.00
N PRO A 146 -0.55 -1.65 -10.04
CA PRO A 146 -0.77 -3.09 -10.00
C PRO A 146 0.08 -3.76 -8.92
N ILE A 147 -0.54 -4.68 -8.18
CA ILE A 147 0.10 -5.42 -7.09
C ILE A 147 0.63 -6.77 -7.61
N SER A 148 1.80 -7.20 -7.16
CA SER A 148 2.30 -8.54 -7.46
C SER A 148 1.51 -9.63 -6.73
N ALA A 149 1.29 -10.78 -7.37
CA ALA A 149 0.61 -11.92 -6.74
C ALA A 149 1.25 -12.33 -5.40
N THR A 150 2.57 -12.23 -5.30
CA THR A 150 3.32 -12.50 -4.05
C THR A 150 2.98 -11.54 -2.92
N ALA A 151 2.76 -10.25 -3.21
CA ALA A 151 2.39 -9.27 -2.20
C ALA A 151 0.95 -9.51 -1.72
N LYS A 152 0.03 -9.80 -2.64
CA LYS A 152 -1.35 -10.16 -2.32
C LYS A 152 -1.42 -11.42 -1.44
N LEU A 153 -0.76 -12.51 -1.84
CA LEU A 153 -0.72 -13.76 -1.07
C LEU A 153 -0.13 -13.57 0.33
N LYS A 154 0.90 -12.73 0.46
CA LYS A 154 1.51 -12.42 1.77
C LYS A 154 0.56 -11.62 2.66
N ALA A 155 -0.19 -10.68 2.10
CA ALA A 155 -1.22 -9.93 2.83
C ALA A 155 -2.37 -10.85 3.29
N GLU A 156 -2.89 -11.71 2.41
CA GLU A 156 -3.92 -12.70 2.76
C GLU A 156 -3.45 -13.68 3.84
N LYS A 157 -2.17 -14.08 3.81
CA LYS A 157 -1.59 -14.93 4.86
C LYS A 157 -1.55 -14.19 6.21
N ARG A 158 -1.16 -12.91 6.22
CA ARG A 158 -1.16 -12.08 7.44
C ARG A 158 -2.56 -11.92 8.01
N TYR A 159 -3.54 -11.65 7.15
CA TYR A 159 -4.95 -11.55 7.54
C TYR A 159 -5.41 -12.83 8.27
N ARG A 160 -5.19 -13.99 7.63
CA ARG A 160 -5.55 -15.29 8.22
C ARG A 160 -4.87 -15.53 9.56
N GLN A 161 -3.59 -15.20 9.68
CA GLN A 161 -2.85 -15.38 10.93
C GLN A 161 -3.43 -14.52 12.06
N GLN A 162 -3.76 -13.25 11.80
CA GLN A 162 -4.31 -12.35 12.81
C GLN A 162 -5.71 -12.77 13.29
N HIS A 163 -6.52 -13.36 12.41
CA HIS A 163 -7.91 -13.73 12.73
C HIS A 163 -8.02 -15.14 13.33
N MET A 164 -7.12 -16.08 12.98
CA MET A 164 -7.08 -17.40 13.65
C MET A 164 -6.56 -17.30 15.09
N THR A 165 -5.65 -16.36 15.39
CA THR A 165 -5.15 -16.19 16.77
C THR A 165 -6.12 -15.45 17.68
N GLY A 166 -7.15 -14.79 17.14
CA GLY A 166 -8.18 -14.09 17.91
C GLY A 166 -9.35 -14.97 18.35
N GLU A 167 -9.51 -16.17 17.76
CA GLU A 167 -10.52 -17.17 18.15
C GLU A 167 -10.03 -18.12 19.26
N GLU A 168 -8.74 -18.14 19.57
CA GLU A 168 -8.12 -19.00 20.60
C GLU A 168 -7.87 -18.27 21.95
N ALA A 169 -8.28 -17.00 22.09
CA ALA A 169 -8.10 -16.17 23.28
C ALA A 169 -9.44 -15.68 23.86
#